data_AF-A0A7Z2PP53-F1
#
_entry.id   AF-A0A7Z2PP53-F1
#
_cell.length_a   1.000
_cell.length_b   1.000
_cell.length_c   1.000
_cell.angle_alpha   90.00
_cell.angle_beta   90.00
_cell.angle_gamma   90.00
#
_symmetry.space_group_name_H-M   'P 1'
#
loop_
_entity.id
_entity.type
_entity.pdbx_description
1 polymer ?
#
loop_
_entity_poly.entity_id
_entity_poly.type
_entity_poly.pdbx_seq_one_letter_code
_entity_poly.pdbx_strand_id
1 'polypeptide(L)'
;MTSPLEQKKIRITGPSVVTANRTWDGAVVYRTADRGWSTALADAAIVGTSDDARALLAEGVADDVGAVGAYIAPVEIKEGGVIKPGNLREHIRSKGLTIDLLPA
;
A
#
# COMPACT_ATOMS: atom_id res chain seq x y z
N MET A 1 -1.37 7.69 -12.79
CA MET A 1 -0.32 7.72 -11.76
C MET A 1 -0.18 9.15 -11.29
N THR A 2 -0.29 9.41 -9.99
CA THR A 2 -0.13 10.77 -9.47
C THR A 2 1.34 11.15 -9.60
N SER A 3 1.62 12.32 -10.18
CA SER A 3 2.98 12.82 -10.36
C SER A 3 3.75 12.84 -9.01
N PRO A 4 5.08 12.58 -8.99
CA PRO A 4 5.90 12.79 -7.79
C PRO A 4 5.74 14.20 -7.18
N LEU A 5 5.36 15.20 -7.99
CA LEU A 5 5.04 16.56 -7.53
C LEU A 5 3.71 16.65 -6.76
N GLU A 6 2.73 15.81 -7.09
CA GLU A 6 1.45 15.72 -6.39
C GLU A 6 1.56 14.93 -5.08
N GLN A 7 2.60 14.08 -4.93
CA GLN A 7 2.88 13.40 -3.66
C GLN A 7 3.20 14.40 -2.53
N LYS A 8 3.76 15.58 -2.85
CA LYS A 8 3.98 16.68 -1.90
C LYS A 8 2.68 17.33 -1.38
N LYS A 9 1.54 17.13 -2.04
CA LYS A 9 0.23 17.64 -1.59
C LYS A 9 -0.61 16.60 -0.85
N ILE A 10 -0.07 15.41 -0.60
CA ILE A 10 -0.83 14.33 0.05
C ILE A 10 -1.31 14.80 1.42
N ARG A 11 -2.63 14.84 1.56
CA ARG A 11 -3.36 14.92 2.83
C ARG A 11 -3.98 13.56 3.04
N ILE A 12 -3.68 12.91 4.16
CA ILE A 12 -4.42 11.72 4.57
C ILE A 12 -5.59 12.14 5.47
N THR A 13 -6.73 11.51 5.27
CA THR A 13 -7.97 11.78 6.03
C THR A 13 -8.27 10.71 7.06
N GLY A 14 -7.37 9.74 7.24
CA GLY A 14 -7.52 8.61 8.16
C GLY A 14 -6.34 7.64 8.07
N PRO A 15 -6.42 6.49 8.76
CA PRO A 15 -5.39 5.46 8.74
C PRO A 15 -4.99 5.09 7.31
N SER A 16 -3.69 5.03 7.06
CA SER A 16 -3.15 4.77 5.73
C SER A 16 -1.94 3.84 5.81
N VAL A 17 -1.55 3.27 4.68
CA VAL A 17 -0.36 2.44 4.51
C VAL A 17 0.38 2.86 3.24
N VAL A 18 1.63 2.43 3.09
CA VAL A 18 2.35 2.53 1.80
C VAL A 18 2.28 1.19 1.08
N THR A 19 1.79 1.20 -0.15
CA THR A 19 1.68 0.02 -1.01
C THR A 19 2.42 0.22 -2.33
N ALA A 20 2.88 -0.87 -2.91
CA ALA A 20 3.61 -0.91 -4.17
C ALA A 20 3.30 -2.22 -4.93
N ASN A 21 3.91 -2.38 -6.10
CA ASN A 21 3.94 -3.66 -6.81
C ASN A 21 5.36 -4.24 -6.75
N ARG A 22 5.47 -5.52 -6.38
CA ARG A 22 6.73 -6.25 -6.41
C ARG A 22 7.14 -6.53 -7.84
N THR A 23 8.41 -6.33 -8.18
CA THR A 23 8.87 -6.31 -9.58
C THR A 23 8.94 -7.69 -10.23
N TRP A 24 9.17 -8.76 -9.47
CA TRP A 24 9.40 -10.09 -10.06
C TRP A 24 8.11 -10.86 -10.37
N ASP A 25 7.01 -10.60 -9.67
CA ASP A 25 5.73 -11.30 -9.86
C ASP A 25 4.50 -10.37 -9.91
N GLY A 26 4.69 -9.06 -9.78
CA GLY A 26 3.61 -8.09 -9.79
C GLY A 26 2.75 -8.09 -8.53
N ALA A 27 3.10 -8.86 -7.50
CA ALA A 27 2.31 -8.95 -6.27
C ALA A 27 2.13 -7.58 -5.61
N VAL A 28 0.93 -7.34 -5.06
CA VAL A 28 0.68 -6.15 -4.25
C VAL A 28 1.37 -6.35 -2.90
N VAL A 29 2.22 -5.39 -2.55
CA VAL A 29 2.98 -5.42 -1.31
C VAL A 29 2.73 -4.17 -0.48
N TYR A 30 2.93 -4.29 0.82
CA TYR A 30 2.73 -3.27 1.83
C TYR A 30 4.01 -3.08 2.62
N ARG A 31 4.37 -1.82 2.87
CA ARG A 31 5.57 -1.47 3.63
C ARG A 31 5.37 -1.85 5.09
N THR A 32 6.29 -2.62 5.66
CA THR A 32 6.23 -3.04 7.07
C THR A 32 6.96 -2.05 7.98
N ALA A 33 6.72 -2.15 9.30
CA ALA A 33 7.42 -1.32 10.29
C ALA A 33 8.94 -1.58 10.31
N ASP A 34 9.34 -2.81 9.98
CA ASP A 34 10.74 -3.24 9.90
C ASP A 34 11.43 -2.84 8.60
N ARG A 35 10.85 -1.90 7.84
CA ARG A 35 11.41 -1.42 6.57
C ARG A 35 11.56 -2.52 5.52
N GLY A 36 10.69 -3.52 5.56
CA GLY A 36 10.54 -4.56 4.54
C GLY A 36 9.27 -4.39 3.72
N TRP A 37 8.95 -5.42 2.94
CA TRP A 37 7.70 -5.54 2.19
C TRP A 37 7.01 -6.86 2.53
N SER A 38 5.71 -6.81 2.79
CA SER A 38 4.88 -8.00 2.98
C SER A 38 3.74 -8.02 1.95
N THR A 39 3.32 -9.21 1.54
CA THR A 39 2.09 -9.40 0.76
C THR A 39 0.84 -9.40 1.64
N ALA A 40 0.99 -9.51 2.96
CA ALA A 40 -0.12 -9.46 3.90
C ALA A 40 -0.36 -8.02 4.37
N LEU A 41 -1.58 -7.52 4.16
CA LEU A 41 -1.98 -6.18 4.62
C LEU A 41 -1.91 -6.05 6.16
N ALA A 42 -2.06 -7.16 6.89
CA ALA A 42 -1.97 -7.17 8.34
C ALA A 42 -0.59 -6.79 8.88
N ASP A 43 0.47 -6.99 8.09
CA ASP A 43 1.86 -6.67 8.48
C ASP A 43 2.25 -5.22 8.14
N ALA A 44 1.35 -4.48 7.51
CA ALA A 44 1.63 -3.14 7.04
C ALA A 44 1.83 -2.16 8.21
N ALA A 45 2.79 -1.26 8.06
CA ALA A 45 2.91 -0.10 8.95
C ALA A 45 1.72 0.85 8.71
N ILE A 46 0.84 0.97 9.71
CA ILE A 46 -0.28 1.92 9.69
C ILE A 46 0.22 3.29 10.15
N VAL A 47 -0.06 4.30 9.34
CA VAL A 47 0.27 5.70 9.62
C VAL A 47 -1.01 6.52 9.76
N GLY A 48 -1.04 7.41 10.75
CA GLY A 48 -2.18 8.28 11.06
C GLY A 48 -1.96 9.75 10.73
N THR A 49 -0.71 10.17 10.51
CA THR A 49 -0.37 11.56 10.16
C THR A 49 0.19 11.66 8.74
N SER A 50 0.06 12.84 8.13
CA SER A 50 0.60 13.07 6.79
C SER A 50 2.13 13.01 6.76
N ASP A 51 2.78 13.37 7.87
CA ASP A 51 4.25 13.38 7.97
C ASP A 51 4.80 11.95 8.06
N ASP A 52 4.19 11.10 8.90
CA ASP A 52 4.57 9.68 9.00
C ASP A 52 4.36 8.96 7.66
N ALA A 53 3.24 9.26 6.99
CA ALA A 53 2.95 8.67 5.69
C ALA A 53 3.96 9.09 4.63
N ARG A 54 4.43 10.34 4.64
CA ARG A 54 5.46 10.83 3.72
C ARG A 54 6.82 10.21 4.03
N ALA A 55 7.17 10.08 5.31
CA ALA A 55 8.41 9.42 5.71
C ALA A 55 8.43 7.96 5.25
N LEU A 56 7.36 7.21 5.53
CA LEU A 56 7.23 5.82 5.10
C LEU A 56 7.22 5.68 3.57
N LEU A 57 6.60 6.63 2.86
CA LEU A 57 6.58 6.64 1.39
C LEU A 57 7.98 6.88 0.83
N ALA A 58 8.74 7.82 1.39
CA ALA A 58 10.10 8.10 0.95
C ALA A 58 11.00 6.88 1.09
N GLU A 59 10.88 6.12 2.18
CA GLU A 59 11.58 4.84 2.33
C GLU A 59 11.13 3.79 1.30
N GLY A 60 9.83 3.70 1.02
CA GLY A 60 9.30 2.76 0.02
C GLY A 60 9.75 3.11 -1.41
N VAL A 61 9.82 4.38 -1.75
CA VAL A 61 10.33 4.87 -3.04
C VAL A 61 11.83 4.63 -3.19
N ALA A 62 12.59 4.57 -2.09
CA ALA A 62 14.03 4.34 -2.13
C ALA A 62 14.44 2.90 -2.52
N ASP A 63 13.53 1.93 -2.44
CA ASP A 63 13.79 0.58 -2.94
C ASP A 63 13.89 0.57 -4.47
N ASP A 64 12.86 1.08 -5.17
CA ASP A 64 12.66 1.23 -6.64
C ASP A 64 13.09 0.07 -7.55
N VAL A 65 13.60 -1.03 -6.98
CA VAL A 65 14.12 -2.21 -7.67
C VAL A 65 13.31 -3.43 -7.26
N GLY A 66 13.11 -3.66 -5.95
CA GLY A 66 12.29 -4.77 -5.45
C GLY A 66 10.79 -4.46 -5.50
N ALA A 67 10.42 -3.21 -5.27
CA ALA A 67 9.06 -2.73 -5.29
C ALA A 67 8.95 -1.39 -6.03
N VAL A 68 8.02 -1.30 -6.97
CA VAL A 68 7.84 -0.15 -7.85
C VAL A 68 6.48 0.51 -7.68
N GLY A 69 6.46 1.82 -7.96
CA GLY A 69 5.22 2.59 -7.94
C GLY A 69 4.62 2.73 -6.55
N ALA A 70 5.45 2.91 -5.51
CA ALA A 70 4.99 3.10 -4.15
C ALA A 70 4.06 4.32 -4.01
N TYR A 71 2.95 4.18 -3.28
CA TYR A 71 2.02 5.25 -2.97
C TYR A 71 1.31 5.02 -1.63
N ILE A 72 0.69 6.08 -1.11
CA ILE A 72 -0.11 6.04 0.12
C ILE A 72 -1.54 5.60 -0.22
N ALA A 73 -1.99 4.54 0.44
CA ALA A 73 -3.32 3.96 0.28
C ALA A 73 -4.09 4.05 1.61
N PRO A 74 -5.38 4.47 1.60
CA PRO A 74 -6.19 4.50 2.80
C PRO A 74 -6.55 3.09 3.25
N VAL A 75 -6.65 2.89 4.56
CA VAL A 75 -7.13 1.65 5.18
C VAL A 75 -8.19 1.94 6.22
N GLU A 76 -9.02 0.95 6.49
CA GLU A 76 -9.99 0.96 7.56
C GLU A 76 -9.58 -0.03 8.64
N ILE A 77 -9.67 0.39 9.90
CA ILE A 77 -9.50 -0.51 11.06
C ILE A 77 -10.91 -0.89 11.52
N LYS A 78 -11.27 -2.16 11.36
CA LYS A 78 -12.55 -2.71 11.82
C LYS A 78 -12.46 -3.14 13.29
N GLU A 79 -13.61 -3.48 13.86
CA GLU A 79 -13.68 -4.09 15.20
C GLU A 79 -12.74 -5.29 15.31
N GLY A 80 -12.08 -5.40 16.47
CA GLY A 80 -11.05 -6.43 16.70
C GLY A 80 -9.70 -6.16 16.04
N GLY A 81 -9.46 -4.95 15.50
CA GLY A 81 -8.16 -4.57 14.94
C GLY A 81 -7.89 -5.07 13.52
N VAL A 82 -8.90 -5.63 12.85
CA VAL A 82 -8.77 -6.15 11.49
C VAL A 82 -8.61 -5.00 10.50
N ILE A 83 -7.48 -5.01 9.77
CA ILE A 83 -7.16 -4.00 8.76
C ILE A 83 -7.79 -4.40 7.42
N LYS A 84 -8.50 -3.48 6.78
CA LYS A 84 -9.07 -3.66 5.44
C LYS A 84 -8.71 -2.51 4.50
N PRO A 85 -8.68 -2.75 3.17
CA PRO A 85 -8.53 -1.69 2.19
C PRO A 85 -9.61 -0.61 2.35
N GLY A 86 -9.24 0.67 2.32
CA GLY A 86 -10.17 1.79 2.55
C GLY A 86 -10.90 2.29 1.30
N ASN A 87 -10.67 1.68 0.13
CA ASN A 87 -11.40 2.01 -1.09
C ASN A 87 -11.50 0.80 -2.03
N LEU A 88 -12.36 0.90 -3.06
CA LEU A 88 -12.59 -0.17 -4.04
C LEU A 88 -11.34 -0.59 -4.80
N ARG A 89 -10.49 0.37 -5.18
CA ARG A 89 -9.25 0.09 -5.92
C ARG A 89 -8.34 -0.83 -5.12
N GLU A 90 -8.12 -0.54 -3.84
CA GLU A 90 -7.27 -1.34 -2.97
C GLU A 90 -7.91 -2.68 -2.61
N HIS A 91 -9.24 -2.75 -2.57
CA HIS A 91 -9.98 -4.02 -2.48
C HIS A 91 -9.74 -4.94 -3.67
N ILE A 92 -9.76 -4.41 -4.89
CA ILE A 92 -9.47 -5.17 -6.10
C ILE A 92 -8.00 -5.60 -6.09
N ARG A 93 -7.08 -4.68 -5.81
CA ARG A 93 -5.63 -4.94 -5.78
C ARG A 93 -5.23 -6.02 -4.79
N SER A 94 -5.78 -5.99 -3.57
CA SER A 94 -5.46 -6.99 -2.54
C SER A 94 -5.96 -8.40 -2.87
N LYS A 95 -7.07 -8.53 -3.61
CA LYS A 95 -7.58 -9.82 -4.10
C LYS A 95 -6.87 -10.29 -5.37
N GLY A 96 -6.33 -9.37 -6.15
CA GLY A 96 -5.76 -9.66 -7.46
C GLY A 96 -6.83 -9.70 -8.54
N LEU A 97 -6.93 -10.82 -9.25
CA LEU A 97 -7.80 -10.98 -10.40
C LEU A 97 -9.28 -10.88 -9.99
N THR A 98 -10.05 -10.09 -10.74
CA THR A 98 -11.52 -10.00 -10.58
C THR A 98 -12.27 -10.90 -11.54
N ILE A 99 -11.54 -11.74 -12.28
CA ILE A 99 -12.05 -12.74 -13.21
C ILE A 99 -11.32 -14.05 -12.93
N ASP A 100 -12.01 -15.17 -13.15
CA ASP A 100 -11.35 -16.47 -13.15
C ASP A 100 -10.38 -16.53 -14.34
N LEU A 101 -9.13 -16.93 -14.08
CA LEU A 101 -8.28 -17.43 -15.14
C LEU A 101 -8.81 -18.82 -15.52
N LEU A 102 -8.84 -19.12 -16.82
CA LEU A 102 -9.39 -20.33 -17.45
C LEU A 102 -9.18 -21.62 -16.61
N PRO A 103 -10.11 -22.60 -16.69
CA PRO A 103 -10.10 -23.78 -15.84
C PRO A 103 -8.75 -24.51 -15.92
N ALA A 104 -8.29 -24.93 -14.73
CA ALA A 104 -7.07 -25.71 -14.51
C ALA A 104 -7.03 -27.02 -15.33
#